data_AF-A0A939BCC1-F1
#
_entry.id   AF-A0A939BCC1-F1
#
_cell.length_a   1.000
_cell.length_b   1.000
_cell.length_c   1.000
_cell.angle_alpha   90.00
_cell.angle_beta   90.00
_cell.angle_gamma   90.00
#
_symmetry.space_group_name_H-M   'P 1'
#
loop_
_entity.id
_entity.type
_entity.pdbx_description
1 polymer ?
#
loop_
_entity_poly.entity_id
_entity_poly.type
_entity_poly.pdbx_seq_one_letter_code
_entity_poly.pdbx_strand_id
1 'polypeptide(L)'
;MLSVCGERKGRNEKDKYYVAAQNLEPNTEIKYTFQKDAEGNDENGLISSQTVEEILLYVKEVGNTDDTEISLTPIQTAPDAYTYYIRDYVGRNLEECGYLSLAGDFRDAYGAETVKFVLIPDDGSYIDPTDEEQLKKYKVTEQNIAPNTEINFTLQKDSNGEEYDNLTENQNIEEVELHLSLVEE
;
A
#
# COMPACT_ATOMS: atom_id res chain seq x y z
N MET A 1 -13.99 -52.54 17.40
CA MET A 1 -12.77 -51.99 16.78
C MET A 1 -13.24 -51.12 15.62
N LEU A 2 -13.55 -49.85 15.88
CA LEU A 2 -14.04 -48.92 14.87
C LEU A 2 -12.81 -48.19 14.28
N SER A 3 -12.67 -48.41 12.98
CA SER A 3 -11.57 -47.99 12.13
C SER A 3 -11.80 -46.57 11.63
N VAL A 4 -10.72 -45.79 11.67
CA VAL A 4 -10.39 -44.60 10.85
C VAL A 4 -11.42 -43.46 10.87
N CYS A 5 -11.16 -42.47 11.73
CA CYS A 5 -11.61 -41.11 11.48
C CYS A 5 -10.78 -40.61 10.28
N GLY A 6 -11.46 -40.37 9.16
CA GLY A 6 -10.85 -39.96 7.90
C GLY A 6 -9.95 -38.74 8.06
N GLU A 7 -8.82 -38.78 7.35
CA GLU A 7 -7.89 -37.68 7.19
C GLU A 7 -8.67 -36.39 6.87
N ARG A 8 -8.59 -35.39 7.76
CA ARG A 8 -9.06 -34.04 7.44
C ARG A 8 -8.18 -33.54 6.30
N LYS A 9 -8.77 -33.43 5.11
CA LYS A 9 -8.22 -32.69 3.97
C LYS A 9 -7.59 -31.39 4.49
N GLY A 10 -6.36 -31.12 4.04
CA GLY A 10 -5.53 -30.01 4.48
C GLY A 10 -6.34 -28.72 4.63
N ARG A 11 -6.32 -28.15 5.83
CA ARG A 11 -6.95 -26.87 6.11
C ARG A 11 -6.27 -25.82 5.23
N ASN A 12 -7.03 -24.99 4.52
CA ASN A 12 -6.42 -23.92 3.72
C ASN A 12 -5.62 -23.01 4.67
N GLU A 13 -4.47 -22.50 4.20
CA GLU A 13 -3.59 -21.66 5.02
C GLU A 13 -4.32 -20.45 5.62
N LYS A 14 -5.27 -19.87 4.87
CA LYS A 14 -6.11 -18.75 5.29
C LYS A 14 -7.03 -19.06 6.47
N ASP A 15 -7.45 -20.32 6.64
CA ASP A 15 -8.32 -20.74 7.76
C ASP A 15 -7.55 -20.83 9.10
N LYS A 16 -6.23 -20.62 9.06
CA LYS A 16 -5.40 -20.55 10.27
C LYS A 16 -5.39 -19.16 10.89
N TYR A 17 -5.89 -18.13 10.21
CA TYR A 17 -5.81 -16.75 10.69
C TYR A 17 -7.20 -16.11 10.81
N TYR A 18 -7.31 -15.12 11.68
CA TYR A 18 -8.48 -14.25 11.79
C TYR A 18 -8.04 -12.79 11.89
N VAL A 19 -8.87 -11.87 11.38
CA VAL A 19 -8.65 -10.43 11.54
C VAL A 19 -8.94 -10.06 12.99
N ALA A 20 -7.93 -9.57 13.70
CA ALA A 20 -8.03 -9.18 15.10
C ALA A 20 -8.15 -7.66 15.29
N ALA A 21 -7.69 -6.86 14.32
CA ALA A 21 -7.87 -5.40 14.29
C ALA A 21 -7.77 -4.86 12.86
N GLN A 22 -8.18 -3.61 12.67
CA GLN A 22 -7.97 -2.85 11.44
C GLN A 22 -7.64 -1.40 11.78
N ASN A 23 -6.97 -0.68 10.88
CA ASN A 23 -6.56 0.72 11.10
C ASN A 23 -7.69 1.75 10.99
N LEU A 24 -8.81 1.38 10.35
CA LEU A 24 -9.98 2.23 10.18
C LEU A 24 -11.11 1.87 11.14
N GLU A 25 -11.78 2.88 11.66
CA GLU A 25 -12.98 2.67 12.46
C GLU A 25 -14.10 2.02 11.62
N PRO A 26 -14.88 1.07 12.18
CA PRO A 26 -16.03 0.51 11.49
C PRO A 26 -17.01 1.61 11.03
N ASN A 27 -17.54 1.45 9.82
CA ASN A 27 -18.44 2.42 9.16
C ASN A 27 -17.78 3.77 8.77
N THR A 28 -16.44 3.82 8.66
CA THR A 28 -15.75 4.94 8.01
C THR A 28 -16.29 5.13 6.59
N GLU A 29 -16.68 6.36 6.26
CA GLU A 29 -17.19 6.71 4.93
C GLU A 29 -16.05 6.71 3.91
N ILE A 30 -16.23 6.00 2.80
CA ILE A 30 -15.30 5.99 1.67
C ILE A 30 -16.00 6.68 0.50
N LYS A 31 -15.41 7.78 0.02
CA LYS A 31 -15.92 8.52 -1.14
C LYS A 31 -15.03 8.27 -2.33
N TYR A 32 -15.67 8.25 -3.49
CA TYR A 32 -15.02 8.16 -4.79
C TYR A 32 -15.46 9.36 -5.62
N THR A 33 -14.53 9.93 -6.37
CA THR A 33 -14.83 10.79 -7.51
C THR A 33 -14.52 10.00 -8.77
N PHE A 34 -15.35 10.14 -9.79
CA PHE A 34 -15.18 9.44 -11.05
C PHE A 34 -14.65 10.39 -12.11
N GLN A 35 -13.83 9.88 -13.02
CA GLN A 35 -13.43 10.60 -14.23
C GLN A 35 -14.67 10.93 -15.05
N LYS A 36 -14.64 12.06 -15.73
CA LYS A 36 -15.75 12.52 -16.57
C LYS A 36 -15.31 12.60 -18.02
N ASP A 37 -16.21 12.16 -18.90
CA ASP A 37 -16.03 12.36 -20.33
C ASP A 37 -16.18 13.85 -20.73
N ALA A 38 -15.92 14.15 -22.00
CA ALA A 38 -16.06 15.50 -22.55
C ALA A 38 -17.49 16.08 -22.47
N GLU A 39 -18.50 15.24 -22.23
CA GLU A 39 -19.91 15.64 -22.06
C GLU A 39 -20.27 15.84 -20.58
N GLY A 40 -19.34 15.55 -19.67
CA GLY A 40 -19.48 15.68 -18.22
C GLY A 40 -20.14 14.47 -17.55
N ASN A 41 -20.30 13.34 -18.25
CA ASN A 41 -20.82 12.10 -17.69
C ASN A 41 -19.69 11.26 -17.10
N ASP A 42 -20.00 10.45 -16.09
CA ASP A 42 -19.01 9.55 -15.49
C ASP A 42 -18.51 8.53 -16.51
N GLU A 43 -17.20 8.50 -16.73
CA GLU A 43 -16.56 7.61 -17.67
C GLU A 43 -16.42 6.21 -17.06
N ASN A 44 -17.35 5.32 -17.40
CA ASN A 44 -17.27 3.86 -17.19
C ASN A 44 -16.80 3.40 -15.78
N GLY A 45 -17.06 4.17 -14.72
CA GLY A 45 -16.65 3.84 -13.36
C GLY A 45 -15.15 3.96 -13.09
N LEU A 46 -14.40 4.70 -13.92
CA LEU A 46 -13.00 5.03 -13.65
C LEU A 46 -12.92 6.02 -12.48
N ILE A 47 -12.20 5.63 -11.44
CA ILE A 47 -12.02 6.45 -10.23
C ILE A 47 -10.94 7.51 -10.52
N SER A 48 -11.28 8.77 -10.31
CA SER A 48 -10.36 9.91 -10.35
C SER A 48 -9.65 10.06 -9.01
N SER A 49 -10.40 10.01 -7.91
CA SER A 49 -9.84 10.01 -6.55
C SER A 49 -10.73 9.27 -5.56
N GLN A 50 -10.15 8.85 -4.44
CA GLN A 50 -10.88 8.24 -3.33
C GLN A 50 -10.32 8.74 -2.00
N THR A 51 -11.15 8.75 -0.95
CA THR A 51 -10.73 9.28 0.36
C THR A 51 -9.86 8.31 1.15
N VAL A 52 -10.00 7.00 0.92
CA VAL A 52 -9.26 5.96 1.63
C VAL A 52 -8.47 5.16 0.60
N GLU A 53 -7.13 5.23 0.68
CA GLU A 53 -6.23 4.53 -0.23
C GLU A 53 -5.97 3.08 0.17
N GLU A 54 -6.08 2.79 1.47
CA GLU A 54 -5.69 1.49 2.01
C GLU A 54 -6.46 1.18 3.30
N ILE A 55 -6.73 -0.10 3.53
CA ILE A 55 -7.19 -0.62 4.82
C ILE A 55 -6.19 -1.65 5.29
N LEU A 56 -5.57 -1.40 6.45
CA LEU A 56 -4.64 -2.34 7.07
C LEU A 56 -5.38 -3.26 8.01
N LEU A 57 -5.21 -4.57 7.79
CA LEU A 57 -5.79 -5.62 8.61
C LEU A 57 -4.69 -6.30 9.40
N TYR A 58 -4.83 -6.30 10.72
CA TYR A 58 -3.95 -7.10 11.58
C TYR A 58 -4.57 -8.47 11.80
N VAL A 59 -3.79 -9.52 11.52
CA VAL A 59 -4.24 -10.91 11.62
C VAL A 59 -3.52 -11.65 12.74
N LYS A 60 -4.25 -12.52 13.44
CA LYS A 60 -3.70 -13.45 14.44
C LYS A 60 -3.96 -14.89 14.01
N GLU A 61 -3.03 -15.78 14.34
CA GLU A 61 -3.26 -17.21 14.18
C GLU A 61 -4.33 -17.70 15.17
N VAL A 62 -5.18 -18.61 14.72
CA VAL A 62 -6.23 -19.24 15.52
C VAL A 62 -5.58 -20.06 16.65
N GLY A 63 -5.88 -19.70 17.89
CA GLY A 63 -5.31 -20.33 19.08
C GLY A 63 -4.05 -19.64 19.60
N ASN A 64 -3.58 -18.58 18.93
CA ASN A 64 -2.58 -17.69 19.51
C ASN A 64 -3.17 -16.97 20.73
N THR A 65 -2.51 -17.09 21.88
CA THR A 65 -2.90 -16.48 23.16
C THR A 65 -2.14 -15.21 23.47
N ASP A 66 -1.36 -14.68 22.53
CA ASP A 66 -0.66 -13.42 22.67
C ASP A 66 -1.67 -12.27 22.69
N ASP A 67 -1.78 -11.64 23.86
CA ASP A 67 -2.64 -10.49 24.12
C ASP A 67 -1.88 -9.15 23.97
N THR A 68 -0.75 -9.15 23.25
CA THR A 68 -0.06 -7.90 22.88
C THR A 68 -1.05 -6.92 22.27
N GLU A 69 -1.05 -5.70 22.79
CA GLU A 69 -1.87 -4.60 22.32
C GLU A 69 -1.50 -4.29 20.86
N ILE A 70 -2.49 -4.37 19.98
CA ILE A 70 -2.31 -4.10 18.57
C ILE A 70 -2.41 -2.59 18.38
N SER A 71 -1.28 -1.92 18.16
CA SER A 71 -1.23 -0.51 17.79
C SER A 71 -1.01 -0.40 16.29
N LEU A 72 -2.06 -0.01 15.56
CA LEU A 72 -1.97 0.31 14.13
C LEU A 72 -1.88 1.82 13.97
N THR A 73 -0.99 2.28 13.10
CA THR A 73 -0.90 3.70 12.72
C THR A 73 -2.23 4.13 12.10
N PRO A 74 -2.94 5.12 12.68
CA PRO A 74 -4.14 5.68 12.06
C PRO A 74 -3.77 6.29 10.72
N ILE A 75 -4.61 6.11 9.70
CA ILE A 75 -4.38 6.69 8.38
C ILE A 75 -5.14 8.00 8.22
N GLN A 76 -4.52 8.96 7.56
CA GLN A 76 -5.20 10.16 7.09
C GLN A 76 -5.86 9.92 5.73
N THR A 77 -7.10 10.36 5.61
CA THR A 77 -7.88 10.23 4.36
C THR A 77 -7.54 11.37 3.41
N ALA A 78 -7.37 11.07 2.13
CA ALA A 78 -7.16 12.07 1.09
C ALA A 78 -8.35 13.05 1.03
N PRO A 79 -8.13 14.37 1.19
CA PRO A 79 -9.21 15.36 1.17
C PRO A 79 -9.69 15.68 -0.26
N ASP A 80 -8.84 15.47 -1.27
CA ASP A 80 -9.08 15.76 -2.68
C ASP A 80 -8.22 14.87 -3.58
N ALA A 81 -8.17 15.16 -4.89
CA ALA A 81 -7.43 14.38 -5.89
C ALA A 81 -5.93 14.73 -5.98
N TYR A 82 -5.44 15.69 -5.18
CA TYR A 82 -4.08 16.24 -5.29
C TYR A 82 -3.27 16.06 -4.00
N THR A 83 -3.95 15.65 -2.92
CA THR A 83 -3.39 15.55 -1.57
C THR A 83 -3.52 14.13 -1.05
N TYR A 84 -2.38 13.50 -0.79
CA TYR A 84 -2.28 12.13 -0.26
C TYR A 84 -1.33 12.09 0.93
N TYR A 85 -1.18 10.91 1.55
CA TYR A 85 -0.42 10.77 2.78
C TYR A 85 0.47 9.53 2.73
N ILE A 86 1.75 9.70 3.05
CA ILE A 86 2.73 8.61 3.09
C ILE A 86 2.23 7.47 3.98
N ARG A 87 2.21 6.25 3.42
CA ARG A 87 1.81 5.04 4.15
C ARG A 87 2.84 4.67 5.21
N ASP A 88 2.40 3.90 6.19
CA ASP A 88 3.30 3.24 7.13
C ASP A 88 3.76 1.91 6.56
N TYR A 89 5.00 1.87 6.08
CA TYR A 89 5.63 0.69 5.49
C TYR A 89 6.34 -0.18 6.52
N VAL A 90 6.64 0.35 7.71
CA VAL A 90 7.43 -0.37 8.71
C VAL A 90 6.72 -1.65 9.13
N GLY A 91 7.46 -2.76 9.12
CA GLY A 91 6.96 -4.09 9.46
C GLY A 91 6.31 -4.84 8.29
N ARG A 92 6.12 -4.20 7.13
CA ARG A 92 5.61 -4.88 5.92
C ARG A 92 6.70 -5.69 5.24
N ASN A 93 6.25 -6.75 4.57
CA ASN A 93 7.08 -7.40 3.57
C ASN A 93 7.25 -6.46 2.37
N LEU A 94 8.47 -6.38 1.85
CA LEU A 94 8.83 -5.51 0.73
C LEU A 94 8.00 -5.81 -0.53
N GLU A 95 7.61 -7.06 -0.74
CA GLU A 95 6.74 -7.50 -1.85
C GLU A 95 5.40 -6.75 -1.93
N GLU A 96 4.87 -6.31 -0.77
CA GLU A 96 3.56 -5.68 -0.61
C GLU A 96 3.67 -4.15 -0.54
N CYS A 97 4.89 -3.59 -0.58
CA CYS A 97 5.10 -2.16 -0.44
C CYS A 97 4.80 -1.38 -1.73
N GLY A 98 4.89 -2.02 -2.89
CA GLY A 98 4.78 -1.32 -4.17
C GLY A 98 4.83 -2.25 -5.38
N TYR A 99 5.19 -1.70 -6.52
CA TYR A 99 5.24 -2.40 -7.80
C TYR A 99 6.44 -1.94 -8.65
N LEU A 100 6.83 -2.77 -9.60
CA LEU A 100 7.82 -2.41 -10.62
C LEU A 100 7.15 -1.54 -11.69
N SER A 101 7.61 -0.29 -11.82
CA SER A 101 7.16 0.62 -12.87
C SER A 101 7.74 0.27 -14.25
N LEU A 102 7.14 0.79 -15.32
CA LEU A 102 7.65 0.63 -16.68
C LEU A 102 9.06 1.20 -16.89
N ALA A 103 9.48 2.15 -16.04
CA ALA A 103 10.83 2.72 -16.07
C ALA A 103 11.87 1.84 -15.35
N GLY A 104 11.43 0.73 -14.72
CA GLY A 104 12.29 -0.18 -13.96
C GLY A 104 12.51 0.22 -12.49
N ASP A 105 11.89 1.32 -12.04
CA ASP A 105 11.91 1.72 -10.62
C ASP A 105 10.87 0.93 -9.82
N PHE A 106 11.19 0.58 -8.57
CA PHE A 106 10.20 0.12 -7.59
C PHE A 106 9.48 1.33 -7.00
N ARG A 107 8.16 1.36 -7.11
CA ARG A 107 7.33 2.53 -6.81
C ARG A 107 6.05 2.15 -6.09
N ASP A 108 5.43 3.13 -5.46
CA ASP A 108 4.08 3.00 -4.93
C ASP A 108 3.19 4.15 -5.42
N ALA A 109 1.91 3.86 -5.61
CA ALA A 109 0.94 4.78 -6.19
C ALA A 109 0.19 5.57 -5.11
N TYR A 110 0.00 6.85 -5.36
CA TYR A 110 -0.72 7.83 -4.54
C TYR A 110 -1.63 8.65 -5.46
N GLY A 111 -2.84 8.14 -5.71
CA GLY A 111 -3.73 8.72 -6.72
C GLY A 111 -3.16 8.62 -8.14
N ALA A 112 -3.06 9.77 -8.81
CA ALA A 112 -2.48 9.88 -10.16
C ALA A 112 -0.96 9.75 -10.18
N GLU A 113 -0.30 9.86 -9.02
CA GLU A 113 1.16 9.94 -8.93
C GLU A 113 1.80 8.75 -8.25
N THR A 114 3.13 8.70 -8.35
CA THR A 114 3.93 7.61 -7.77
C THR A 114 5.12 8.16 -7.00
N VAL A 115 5.47 7.48 -5.93
CA VAL A 115 6.70 7.72 -5.18
C VAL A 115 7.65 6.58 -5.45
N LYS A 116 8.91 6.88 -5.74
CA LYS A 116 9.94 5.86 -5.93
C LYS A 116 10.52 5.43 -4.59
N PHE A 117 10.75 4.13 -4.45
CA PHE A 117 11.48 3.60 -3.30
C PHE A 117 12.96 3.44 -3.59
N VAL A 118 13.76 3.95 -2.66
CA VAL A 118 15.19 3.67 -2.56
C VAL A 118 15.34 2.56 -1.52
N LEU A 119 15.72 1.38 -1.98
CA LEU A 119 15.83 0.17 -1.14
C LEU A 119 17.22 0.09 -0.49
N ILE A 120 17.26 0.07 0.84
CA ILE A 120 18.49 0.09 1.63
C ILE A 120 18.54 -1.15 2.52
N PRO A 121 19.05 -2.29 2.04
CA PRO A 121 19.17 -3.48 2.86
C PRO A 121 20.36 -3.39 3.82
N ASP A 122 20.12 -3.79 5.07
CA ASP A 122 21.11 -3.75 6.16
C ASP A 122 22.31 -4.67 5.92
N ASP A 123 22.13 -5.71 5.09
CA ASP A 123 23.19 -6.64 4.68
C ASP A 123 24.06 -6.12 3.52
N GLY A 124 23.72 -4.94 2.98
CA GLY A 124 24.40 -4.31 1.85
C GLY A 124 24.22 -5.02 0.51
N SER A 125 23.28 -5.96 0.41
CA SER A 125 22.96 -6.65 -0.83
C SER A 125 22.31 -5.70 -1.86
N TYR A 126 22.28 -6.14 -3.12
CA TYR A 126 21.44 -5.50 -4.12
C TYR A 126 20.12 -6.25 -4.22
N ILE A 127 19.01 -5.51 -4.21
CA ILE A 127 17.66 -6.06 -4.42
C ILE A 127 17.24 -5.74 -5.85
N ASP A 128 16.99 -6.79 -6.63
CA ASP A 128 16.40 -6.68 -7.96
C ASP A 128 14.87 -6.56 -7.82
N PRO A 129 14.27 -5.40 -8.14
CA PRO A 129 12.83 -5.22 -8.02
C PRO A 129 12.01 -6.05 -9.03
N THR A 130 12.68 -6.75 -9.95
CA THR A 130 12.04 -7.70 -10.87
C THR A 130 11.97 -9.14 -10.31
N ASP A 131 12.67 -9.43 -9.20
CA ASP A 131 12.69 -10.74 -8.56
C ASP A 131 11.74 -10.76 -7.34
N GLU A 132 10.47 -11.11 -7.57
CA GLU A 132 9.45 -11.24 -6.53
C GLU A 132 9.87 -12.21 -5.40
N GLU A 133 10.63 -13.26 -5.71
CA GLU A 133 11.14 -14.22 -4.71
C GLU A 133 12.26 -13.64 -3.87
N GLN A 134 12.96 -12.63 -4.38
CA GLN A 134 13.89 -11.85 -3.59
C GLN A 134 13.15 -10.85 -2.69
N LEU A 135 12.13 -10.15 -3.21
CA LEU A 135 11.35 -9.18 -2.43
C LEU A 135 10.74 -9.82 -1.17
N LYS A 136 10.21 -11.04 -1.31
CA LYS A 136 9.66 -11.87 -0.21
C LYS A 136 10.55 -12.04 1.00
N LYS A 137 11.87 -11.93 0.81
CA LYS A 137 12.86 -12.18 1.86
C LYS A 137 13.11 -10.95 2.71
N TYR A 138 12.57 -9.78 2.36
CA TYR A 138 12.84 -8.53 3.05
C TYR A 138 11.61 -7.97 3.75
N LYS A 139 11.84 -7.42 4.93
CA LYS A 139 10.87 -6.64 5.69
C LYS A 139 11.41 -5.24 5.90
N VAL A 140 10.55 -4.25 5.78
CA VAL A 140 10.87 -2.86 6.08
C VAL A 140 11.05 -2.68 7.59
N THR A 141 12.19 -2.12 7.99
CA THR A 141 12.54 -1.84 9.38
C THR A 141 12.45 -0.36 9.72
N GLU A 142 12.67 0.51 8.74
CA GLU A 142 12.61 1.96 8.89
C GLU A 142 12.25 2.62 7.54
N GLN A 143 11.60 3.77 7.59
CA GLN A 143 11.36 4.65 6.45
C GLN A 143 11.80 6.08 6.81
N ASN A 144 12.43 6.78 5.88
CA ASN A 144 12.98 8.12 6.16
C ASN A 144 11.91 9.21 6.27
N ILE A 145 10.76 9.05 5.61
CA ILE A 145 9.61 9.97 5.68
C ILE A 145 8.55 9.37 6.61
N ALA A 146 8.13 10.13 7.62
CA ALA A 146 7.16 9.65 8.60
C ALA A 146 5.80 9.32 7.94
N PRO A 147 5.07 8.29 8.43
CA PRO A 147 3.71 8.03 8.02
C PRO A 147 2.81 9.26 8.23
N ASN A 148 1.78 9.40 7.39
CA ASN A 148 0.88 10.56 7.35
C ASN A 148 1.56 11.89 6.99
N THR A 149 2.78 11.87 6.45
CA THR A 149 3.35 13.07 5.82
C THR A 149 2.60 13.35 4.52
N GLU A 150 2.17 14.60 4.35
CA GLU A 150 1.37 15.05 3.21
C GLU A 150 2.19 15.05 1.91
N ILE A 151 1.67 14.34 0.90
CA ILE A 151 2.09 14.42 -0.49
C ILE A 151 1.14 15.38 -1.19
N ASN A 152 1.68 16.41 -1.82
CA ASN A 152 0.96 17.32 -2.69
C ASN A 152 1.58 17.29 -4.08
N PHE A 153 0.72 17.33 -5.09
CA PHE A 153 1.15 17.52 -6.47
C PHE A 153 0.17 18.44 -7.22
N THR A 154 0.62 18.97 -8.35
CA THR A 154 -0.26 19.68 -9.30
C THR A 154 -0.11 19.10 -10.68
N LEU A 155 -1.23 19.02 -11.40
CA LEU A 155 -1.25 18.53 -12.78
C LEU A 155 -0.92 19.65 -13.77
N GLN A 156 -0.25 19.27 -14.85
CA GLN A 156 0.01 20.13 -16.01
C GLN A 156 -1.29 20.49 -16.68
N LYS A 157 -1.31 21.69 -17.27
CA LYS A 157 -2.46 22.20 -18.02
C LYS A 157 -2.15 22.25 -19.50
N ASP A 158 -3.17 21.96 -20.30
CA ASP A 158 -3.14 22.15 -21.73
C ASP A 158 -3.18 23.65 -22.10
N SER A 159 -3.15 23.95 -23.40
CA SER A 159 -3.21 25.34 -23.88
C SER A 159 -4.52 26.08 -23.56
N ASN A 160 -5.59 25.36 -23.20
CA ASN A 160 -6.90 25.90 -22.83
C ASN A 160 -7.06 26.06 -21.31
N GLY A 161 -6.11 25.55 -20.52
CA GLY A 161 -6.13 25.57 -19.06
C GLY A 161 -6.78 24.35 -18.42
N GLU A 162 -7.09 23.30 -19.20
CA GLU A 162 -7.62 22.02 -18.71
C GLU A 162 -6.47 21.14 -18.23
N GLU A 163 -6.65 20.46 -17.10
CA GLU A 163 -5.61 19.61 -16.50
C GLU A 163 -5.50 18.27 -17.24
N TYR A 164 -4.26 17.79 -17.40
CA TYR A 164 -4.00 16.43 -17.82
C TYR A 164 -4.09 15.50 -16.62
N ASP A 165 -4.97 14.50 -16.68
CA ASP A 165 -5.22 13.56 -15.58
C ASP A 165 -3.97 12.77 -15.10
N ASN A 166 -2.93 12.71 -15.91
CA ASN A 166 -1.76 11.86 -15.69
C ASN A 166 -0.40 12.56 -15.88
N LEU A 167 -0.38 13.88 -16.06
CA LEU A 167 0.87 14.62 -16.24
C LEU A 167 1.06 15.58 -15.08
N THR A 168 1.95 15.25 -14.15
CA THR A 168 2.30 16.15 -13.06
C THR A 168 3.29 17.24 -13.47
N GLU A 169 3.05 18.44 -12.96
CA GLU A 169 3.92 19.60 -13.07
C GLU A 169 4.92 19.67 -11.90
N ASN A 170 4.45 19.43 -10.68
CA ASN A 170 5.28 19.36 -9.48
C ASN A 170 4.72 18.38 -8.45
N GLN A 171 5.62 17.82 -7.64
CA GLN A 171 5.31 16.97 -6.50
C GLN A 171 6.29 17.29 -5.37
N ASN A 172 5.82 17.31 -4.12
CA ASN A 172 6.68 17.66 -2.98
C ASN A 172 7.56 16.50 -2.47
N ILE A 173 7.18 15.25 -2.74
CA ILE A 173 7.89 14.02 -2.32
C ILE A 173 7.99 13.08 -3.51
N GLU A 174 9.18 12.90 -4.06
CA GLU A 174 9.41 12.03 -5.23
C GLU A 174 10.01 10.66 -4.86
N GLU A 175 10.77 10.61 -3.77
CA GLU A 175 11.48 9.40 -3.30
C GLU A 175 11.28 9.19 -1.80
N VAL A 176 11.18 7.92 -1.40
CA VAL A 176 11.18 7.45 0.00
C VAL A 176 12.23 6.36 0.13
N GLU A 177 13.06 6.46 1.17
CA GLU A 177 14.04 5.44 1.52
C GLU A 177 13.40 4.41 2.44
N LEU A 178 13.52 3.14 2.08
CA LEU A 178 13.08 2.01 2.90
C LEU A 178 14.31 1.22 3.34
N HIS A 179 14.53 1.16 4.65
CA HIS A 179 15.55 0.31 5.27
C HIS A 179 14.98 -1.09 5.48
N LEU A 180 15.80 -2.12 5.20
CA LEU A 180 15.31 -3.48 5.04
C LEU A 180 16.18 -4.50 5.79
N SER A 181 15.52 -5.46 6.43
CA SER A 181 16.14 -6.64 7.03
C SER A 181 15.63 -7.92 6.39
N LEU A 182 16.45 -8.96 6.35
CA LEU A 182 15.99 -10.30 5.99
C LEU A 182 14.92 -10.79 6.97
N VAL A 183 13.88 -11.43 6.46
CA VAL A 183 12.89 -12.18 7.24
C VAL A 183 13.54 -13.50 7.65
N GLU A 184 13.65 -13.77 8.95
CA GLU A 184 14.10 -15.07 9.45
C GLU A 184 13.00 -16.13 9.19
N GLU A 185 13.37 -17.27 8.60
CA GLU A 185 12.49 -18.43 8.37
C GLU A 185 12.09 -19.16 9.67
#